data_AF-A0A327PZD4-F1
#
_entry.id   AF-A0A327PZD4-F1
#
_cell.length_a   1.000
_cell.length_b   1.000
_cell.length_c   1.000
_cell.angle_alpha   90.00
_cell.angle_beta   90.00
_cell.angle_gamma   90.00
#
_symmetry.space_group_name_H-M   'P 1'
#
loop_
_entity.id
_entity.type
_entity.pdbx_description
1 polymer ?
#
loop_
_entity_poly.entity_id
_entity_poly.type
_entity_poly.pdbx_seq_one_letter_code
_entity_poly.pdbx_strand_id
1 'polypeptide(L)'
;MKCKSGKEEIVFLLTRVLEKYELESGEKINRNSNRKNYEDVAVLLSEISNELPKNYEHWQHQYYEPDYNPNQLAYPLRKYDITGNQIKDAYYNQIVSKPRPFLVDACYIYLYGVGRKGFEKNPTEPLLLETSEERTEVSTTSEPAVPKNPQVIRIPLEGNTQQELPQPTFEPKWKQQRKVLLTALTTCVAVLAGFIAYHFYQKKEWTRVKRDFNILPYTPTKEEIAAVEGIWLAYTGSPQARTSQPYRYHVVVPNIIDVKYEHGYFTFKRYGASFDHTGYMQYEAPGLVSIHSFLMSRTGAIESPRHSLMRMEPNSTKANVISASWNYDVGAYNQIIGIREVYSKVGKGGAIKEIMNTLENGSCNCKIIEWTKEDNKVHSFYLKNQRLESLPDSSLATLLNESSIIPATPRDGIILTSDTGITFPSNS
;
A
#
# COMPACT_ATOMS: atom_id res chain seq x y z
N MET A 1 -33.20 -10.73 -28.45
CA MET A 1 -33.51 -9.92 -27.25
C MET A 1 -32.36 -8.96 -27.05
N LYS A 2 -32.60 -7.72 -26.61
CA LYS A 2 -31.55 -6.71 -26.46
C LYS A 2 -31.16 -6.62 -24.99
N CYS A 3 -29.87 -6.75 -24.69
CA CYS A 3 -29.36 -6.53 -23.34
C CYS A 3 -29.48 -5.04 -22.98
N LYS A 4 -29.75 -4.76 -21.70
CA LYS A 4 -29.61 -3.42 -21.14
C LYS A 4 -28.21 -2.88 -21.43
N SER A 5 -28.07 -1.57 -21.50
CA SER A 5 -26.79 -0.92 -21.78
C SER A 5 -26.57 0.29 -20.88
N GLY A 6 -25.31 0.68 -20.70
CA GLY A 6 -24.97 1.90 -19.97
C GLY A 6 -25.11 1.73 -18.46
N LYS A 7 -25.79 2.67 -17.80
CA LYS A 7 -25.90 2.74 -16.33
C LYS A 7 -26.60 1.51 -15.74
N GLU A 8 -27.74 1.10 -16.29
CA GLU A 8 -28.55 0.01 -15.72
C GLU A 8 -27.81 -1.32 -15.78
N GLU A 9 -27.12 -1.58 -16.89
CA GLU A 9 -26.31 -2.77 -17.10
C GLU A 9 -25.17 -2.85 -16.09
N ILE A 10 -24.35 -1.80 -15.98
CA ILE A 10 -23.17 -1.86 -15.12
C ILE A 10 -23.53 -1.89 -13.63
N VAL A 11 -24.59 -1.18 -13.21
CA VAL A 11 -25.07 -1.23 -11.82
C VAL A 11 -25.55 -2.62 -11.47
N PHE A 12 -26.32 -3.27 -12.35
CA PHE A 12 -26.78 -4.65 -12.13
C PHE A 12 -25.60 -5.62 -12.04
N LEU A 13 -24.70 -5.56 -13.03
CA LEU A 13 -23.53 -6.44 -13.08
C LEU A 13 -22.67 -6.29 -11.82
N LEU A 14 -22.31 -5.06 -11.44
CA LEU A 14 -21.51 -4.84 -10.24
C LEU A 14 -22.23 -5.29 -8.96
N THR A 15 -23.56 -5.17 -8.89
CA THR A 15 -24.33 -5.71 -7.77
C THR A 15 -24.10 -7.22 -7.62
N ARG A 16 -24.22 -7.96 -8.73
CA ARG A 16 -24.01 -9.42 -8.74
C ARG A 16 -22.56 -9.81 -8.53
N VAL A 17 -21.61 -9.05 -9.07
CA VAL A 17 -20.18 -9.27 -8.85
C VAL A 17 -19.86 -9.17 -7.36
N LEU A 18 -20.36 -8.13 -6.67
CA LEU A 18 -20.13 -7.93 -5.24
C LEU A 18 -20.74 -9.09 -4.42
N GLU A 19 -21.97 -9.50 -4.73
CA GLU A 19 -22.63 -10.63 -4.07
C GLU A 19 -21.86 -11.94 -4.27
N LYS A 20 -21.43 -12.23 -5.50
CA LYS A 20 -20.64 -13.43 -5.81
C LYS A 20 -19.30 -13.41 -5.09
N TYR A 21 -18.60 -12.27 -5.08
CA TYR A 21 -17.33 -12.12 -4.36
C TYR A 21 -17.49 -12.36 -2.86
N GLU A 22 -18.51 -11.78 -2.23
CA GLU A 22 -18.76 -11.96 -0.79
C GLU A 22 -19.05 -13.44 -0.46
N LEU A 23 -19.74 -14.15 -1.36
CA LEU A 23 -20.02 -15.58 -1.23
C LEU A 23 -18.74 -16.44 -1.35
N GLU A 24 -17.88 -16.14 -2.31
CA GLU A 24 -16.67 -16.93 -2.60
C GLU A 24 -15.51 -16.65 -1.64
N SER A 25 -15.33 -15.39 -1.23
CA SER A 25 -14.25 -14.98 -0.31
C SER A 25 -14.61 -15.15 1.17
N GLY A 26 -15.91 -15.12 1.51
CA GLY A 26 -16.38 -15.04 2.88
C GLY A 26 -16.19 -13.66 3.54
N GLU A 27 -15.64 -12.68 2.82
CA GLU A 27 -15.43 -11.32 3.29
C GLU A 27 -16.60 -10.42 2.89
N LYS A 28 -17.16 -9.66 3.84
CA LYS A 28 -18.22 -8.67 3.53
C LYS A 28 -17.63 -7.39 3.00
N ILE A 29 -18.12 -6.93 1.86
CA ILE A 29 -17.73 -5.65 1.29
C ILE A 29 -18.58 -4.55 1.92
N ASN A 30 -17.94 -3.54 2.47
CA ASN A 30 -18.64 -2.36 2.96
C ASN A 30 -19.01 -1.44 1.78
N ARG A 31 -20.24 -1.58 1.29
CA ARG A 31 -20.79 -0.91 0.10
C ARG A 31 -21.10 0.58 0.35
N ASN A 32 -20.09 1.42 0.49
CA ASN A 32 -20.22 2.86 0.75
C ASN A 32 -19.36 3.72 -0.18
N SER A 33 -19.26 5.03 0.05
CA SER A 33 -18.48 5.94 -0.80
C SER A 33 -16.95 5.80 -0.70
N ASN A 34 -16.41 4.81 0.03
CA ASN A 34 -14.97 4.57 0.10
C ASN A 34 -14.50 3.74 -1.08
N ARG A 35 -13.64 4.31 -1.95
CA ARG A 35 -13.04 3.55 -3.05
C ARG A 35 -12.24 2.33 -2.58
N LYS A 36 -11.59 2.40 -1.40
CA LYS A 36 -10.76 1.31 -0.87
C LYS A 36 -11.56 0.04 -0.57
N ASN A 37 -12.85 0.16 -0.28
CA ASN A 37 -13.70 -0.99 0.02
C ASN A 37 -13.98 -1.84 -1.23
N TYR A 38 -13.85 -1.26 -2.42
CA TYR A 38 -14.03 -1.96 -3.68
C TYR A 38 -12.72 -2.43 -4.29
N GLU A 39 -11.59 -2.17 -3.63
CA GLU A 39 -10.26 -2.39 -4.22
C GLU A 39 -10.00 -3.86 -4.51
N ASP A 40 -10.42 -4.77 -3.63
CA ASP A 40 -10.16 -6.20 -3.80
C ASP A 40 -10.97 -6.78 -4.98
N VAL A 41 -12.21 -6.31 -5.14
CA VAL A 41 -13.02 -6.60 -6.34
C VAL A 41 -12.43 -5.94 -7.58
N ALA A 42 -11.84 -4.76 -7.44
CA ALA A 42 -11.18 -4.06 -8.54
C ALA A 42 -9.94 -4.82 -9.02
N VAL A 43 -9.14 -5.36 -8.10
CA VAL A 43 -8.01 -6.26 -8.42
C VAL A 43 -8.50 -7.52 -9.12
N LEU A 44 -9.51 -8.20 -8.58
CA LEU A 44 -10.09 -9.40 -9.19
C LEU A 44 -10.55 -9.14 -10.63
N LEU A 45 -11.35 -8.10 -10.85
CA LEU A 45 -11.82 -7.75 -12.19
C LEU A 45 -10.68 -7.30 -13.10
N SER A 46 -9.60 -6.73 -12.53
CA SER A 46 -8.41 -6.33 -13.27
C SER A 46 -7.61 -7.52 -13.78
N GLU A 47 -7.52 -8.61 -13.02
CA GLU A 47 -6.88 -9.83 -13.52
C GLU A 47 -7.62 -10.35 -14.76
N ILE A 48 -8.95 -10.34 -14.74
CA ILE A 48 -9.77 -10.72 -15.90
C ILE A 48 -9.60 -9.73 -17.05
N SER A 49 -9.68 -8.43 -16.79
CA SER A 49 -9.67 -7.41 -17.84
C SER A 49 -8.34 -7.32 -18.59
N ASN A 50 -7.21 -7.59 -17.92
CA ASN A 50 -5.89 -7.59 -18.55
C ASN A 50 -5.61 -8.86 -19.38
N GLU A 51 -6.41 -9.92 -19.21
CA GLU A 51 -6.36 -11.11 -20.05
C GLU A 51 -7.21 -10.99 -21.33
N LEU A 52 -8.12 -10.01 -21.39
CA LEU A 52 -9.00 -9.80 -22.56
C LEU A 52 -8.26 -9.77 -23.90
N PRO A 53 -7.12 -9.08 -24.07
CA PRO A 53 -6.43 -9.07 -25.37
C PRO A 53 -5.98 -10.45 -25.88
N LYS A 54 -5.82 -11.43 -24.99
CA LYS A 54 -5.34 -12.79 -25.32
C LYS A 54 -6.48 -13.79 -25.51
N ASN A 55 -7.64 -13.55 -24.90
CA ASN A 55 -8.71 -14.53 -24.76
C ASN A 55 -10.01 -14.17 -25.52
N TYR A 56 -9.93 -13.32 -26.55
CA TYR A 56 -11.08 -12.82 -27.31
C TYR A 56 -12.06 -13.90 -27.79
N GLU A 57 -11.55 -14.95 -28.43
CA GLU A 57 -12.40 -16.03 -28.96
C GLU A 57 -12.95 -16.93 -27.85
N HIS A 58 -12.09 -17.27 -26.88
CA HIS A 58 -12.43 -18.17 -25.78
C HIS A 58 -13.55 -17.59 -24.91
N TRP A 59 -13.44 -16.32 -24.53
CA TRP A 59 -14.42 -15.63 -23.70
C TRP A 59 -15.50 -14.91 -24.50
N GLN A 60 -15.46 -14.91 -25.83
CA GLN A 60 -16.51 -14.34 -26.68
C GLN A 60 -16.86 -12.87 -26.35
N HIS A 61 -15.86 -12.03 -26.11
CA HIS A 61 -16.05 -10.58 -25.88
C HIS A 61 -15.72 -9.76 -27.13
N GLN A 62 -15.53 -8.45 -27.03
CA GLN A 62 -15.06 -7.60 -28.14
C GLN A 62 -13.52 -7.56 -28.23
N TYR A 63 -12.94 -7.20 -29.39
CA TYR A 63 -11.48 -7.17 -29.52
C TYR A 63 -10.87 -6.05 -28.66
N TYR A 64 -9.80 -6.38 -27.93
CA TYR A 64 -9.00 -5.43 -27.16
C TYR A 64 -7.55 -5.52 -27.63
N GLU A 65 -6.94 -4.37 -27.89
CA GLU A 65 -5.55 -4.33 -28.34
C GLU A 65 -4.58 -4.79 -27.25
N PRO A 66 -3.59 -5.64 -27.58
CA PRO A 66 -2.54 -6.01 -26.65
C PRO A 66 -1.85 -4.81 -26.00
N ASP A 67 -1.45 -4.97 -24.75
CA ASP A 67 -0.54 -4.05 -24.09
C ASP A 67 0.89 -4.43 -24.46
N TYR A 68 1.56 -3.58 -25.26
CA TYR A 68 2.94 -3.82 -25.69
C TYR A 68 3.98 -3.39 -24.65
N ASN A 69 3.55 -3.11 -23.42
CA ASN A 69 4.44 -2.61 -22.39
C ASN A 69 5.50 -3.66 -22.00
N PRO A 70 6.81 -3.38 -22.22
CA PRO A 70 7.88 -4.32 -21.93
C PRO A 70 8.12 -4.53 -20.43
N ASN A 71 7.54 -3.70 -19.55
CA ASN A 71 7.95 -3.59 -18.14
C ASN A 71 7.11 -4.40 -17.14
N GLN A 72 6.27 -5.35 -17.58
CA GLN A 72 5.43 -6.21 -16.71
C GLN A 72 4.81 -5.44 -15.53
N LEU A 73 4.05 -4.39 -15.83
CA LEU A 73 3.49 -3.51 -14.80
C LEU A 73 2.59 -4.28 -13.82
N ALA A 74 2.67 -3.93 -12.54
CA ALA A 74 1.75 -4.42 -11.52
C ALA A 74 0.47 -3.56 -11.47
N TYR A 75 -0.60 -4.13 -10.91
CA TYR A 75 -1.80 -3.37 -10.57
C TYR A 75 -1.45 -2.16 -9.66
N PRO A 76 -2.05 -0.96 -9.85
CA PRO A 76 -3.11 -0.60 -10.80
C PRO A 76 -2.60 0.10 -12.07
N LEU A 77 -1.40 -0.25 -12.56
CA LEU A 77 -0.73 0.47 -13.66
C LEU A 77 -0.85 -0.21 -15.03
N ARG A 78 -1.50 -1.38 -15.13
CA ARG A 78 -1.71 -2.09 -16.40
C ARG A 78 -2.80 -1.42 -17.23
N LYS A 79 -2.72 -1.54 -18.57
CA LYS A 79 -3.62 -0.85 -19.52
C LYS A 79 -5.12 -1.04 -19.23
N TYR A 80 -5.52 -2.23 -18.77
CA TYR A 80 -6.93 -2.57 -18.54
C TYR A 80 -7.30 -2.66 -17.06
N ASP A 81 -6.47 -2.14 -16.14
CA ASP A 81 -6.82 -2.15 -14.73
C ASP A 81 -8.11 -1.37 -14.43
N ILE A 82 -8.93 -1.99 -13.59
CA ILE A 82 -10.15 -1.48 -13.01
C ILE A 82 -9.81 -1.06 -11.58
N THR A 83 -10.07 0.20 -11.24
CA THR A 83 -9.78 0.75 -9.91
C THR A 83 -11.01 0.73 -9.01
N GLY A 84 -10.81 0.69 -7.69
CA GLY A 84 -11.91 0.77 -6.72
C GLY A 84 -12.75 2.05 -6.88
N ASN A 85 -12.17 3.12 -7.44
CA ASN A 85 -12.91 4.34 -7.75
C ASN A 85 -13.89 4.15 -8.92
N GLN A 86 -13.51 3.40 -9.96
CA GLN A 86 -14.40 3.11 -11.09
C GLN A 86 -15.59 2.25 -10.65
N ILE A 87 -15.36 1.25 -9.78
CA ILE A 87 -16.44 0.44 -9.21
C ILE A 87 -17.35 1.32 -8.34
N LYS A 88 -16.78 2.11 -7.43
CA LYS A 88 -17.55 3.05 -6.59
C LYS A 88 -18.42 3.99 -7.43
N ASP A 89 -17.86 4.62 -8.46
CA ASP A 89 -18.57 5.60 -9.27
C ASP A 89 -19.69 4.96 -10.10
N ALA A 90 -19.49 3.74 -10.59
CA ALA A 90 -20.49 2.99 -11.35
C ALA A 90 -21.58 2.38 -10.46
N TYR A 91 -21.21 1.73 -9.35
CA TYR A 91 -22.13 1.00 -8.48
C TYR A 91 -22.78 1.87 -7.41
N TYR A 92 -21.98 2.55 -6.58
CA TYR A 92 -22.48 3.27 -5.41
C TYR A 92 -23.04 4.64 -5.77
N ASN A 93 -22.23 5.45 -6.48
CA ASN A 93 -22.66 6.78 -6.91
C ASN A 93 -23.65 6.71 -8.08
N GLN A 94 -23.63 5.61 -8.86
CA GLN A 94 -24.47 5.42 -10.03
C GLN A 94 -24.41 6.57 -11.04
N ILE A 95 -23.24 7.21 -11.17
CA ILE A 95 -23.04 8.39 -12.05
C ILE A 95 -22.51 8.00 -13.44
N VAL A 96 -22.12 6.74 -13.64
CA VAL A 96 -21.53 6.29 -14.90
C VAL A 96 -22.61 5.87 -15.89
N SER A 97 -22.90 6.73 -16.87
CA SER A 97 -23.85 6.45 -17.96
C SER A 97 -23.26 5.64 -19.11
N LYS A 98 -21.94 5.74 -19.31
CA LYS A 98 -21.17 5.01 -20.33
C LYS A 98 -20.00 4.26 -19.68
N PRO A 99 -20.23 3.04 -19.16
CA PRO A 99 -19.17 2.27 -18.53
C PRO A 99 -18.10 1.91 -19.55
N ARG A 100 -16.86 1.74 -19.08
CA ARG A 100 -15.77 1.30 -19.95
C ARG A 100 -16.07 -0.14 -20.41
N PRO A 101 -15.93 -0.46 -21.70
CA PRO A 101 -16.29 -1.78 -22.19
C PRO A 101 -15.57 -2.95 -21.49
N PHE A 102 -14.28 -2.79 -21.18
CA PHE A 102 -13.51 -3.83 -20.51
C PHE A 102 -13.98 -4.11 -19.08
N LEU A 103 -14.57 -3.11 -18.41
CA LEU A 103 -15.21 -3.30 -17.10
C LEU A 103 -16.48 -4.14 -17.24
N VAL A 104 -17.29 -3.86 -18.27
CA VAL A 104 -18.51 -4.62 -18.55
C VAL A 104 -18.17 -6.07 -18.89
N ASP A 105 -17.22 -6.30 -19.80
CA ASP A 105 -16.78 -7.65 -20.17
C ASP A 105 -16.17 -8.40 -18.98
N ALA A 106 -15.34 -7.76 -18.15
CA ALA A 106 -14.80 -8.39 -16.95
C ALA A 106 -15.90 -8.84 -15.97
N CYS A 107 -16.95 -8.04 -15.77
CA CYS A 107 -18.09 -8.43 -14.95
C CYS A 107 -18.85 -9.63 -15.56
N TYR A 108 -19.10 -9.61 -16.87
CA TYR A 108 -19.78 -10.72 -17.56
C TYR A 108 -18.98 -12.02 -17.45
N ILE A 109 -17.67 -11.97 -17.69
CA ILE A 109 -16.78 -13.13 -17.60
C ILE A 109 -16.73 -13.66 -16.17
N TYR A 110 -16.60 -12.78 -15.17
CA TYR A 110 -16.60 -13.22 -13.78
C TYR A 110 -17.91 -13.90 -13.39
N LEU A 111 -19.06 -13.38 -13.82
CA LEU A 111 -20.37 -13.90 -13.45
C LEU A 111 -20.76 -15.16 -14.23
N TYR A 112 -20.51 -15.17 -15.54
CA TYR A 112 -21.10 -16.14 -16.47
C TYR A 112 -20.06 -16.92 -17.29
N GLY A 113 -18.77 -16.65 -17.12
CA GLY A 113 -17.69 -17.30 -17.88
C GLY A 113 -17.56 -16.88 -19.34
N VAL A 114 -18.41 -15.95 -19.80
CA VAL A 114 -18.41 -15.39 -21.16
C VAL A 114 -18.56 -13.88 -21.08
N GLY A 115 -17.97 -13.15 -22.01
CA GLY A 115 -18.10 -11.70 -22.15
C GLY A 115 -19.44 -11.28 -22.76
N ARG A 116 -19.64 -9.97 -22.87
CA ARG A 116 -20.93 -9.36 -23.22
C ARG A 116 -21.49 -9.88 -24.54
N LYS A 117 -20.65 -10.01 -25.57
CA LYS A 117 -21.08 -10.52 -26.90
C LYS A 117 -21.49 -11.99 -26.88
N GLY A 118 -20.80 -12.81 -26.07
CA GLY A 118 -21.15 -14.22 -25.88
C GLY A 118 -22.47 -14.36 -25.13
N PHE A 119 -22.63 -13.58 -24.06
CA PHE A 119 -23.86 -13.52 -23.28
C PHE A 119 -25.07 -13.09 -24.13
N GLU A 120 -24.92 -12.10 -25.01
CA GLU A 120 -25.99 -11.65 -25.93
C GLU A 120 -26.52 -12.77 -26.85
N LYS A 121 -25.69 -13.77 -27.18
CA LYS A 121 -26.10 -14.90 -28.02
C LYS A 121 -26.97 -15.91 -27.25
N ASN A 122 -26.68 -16.11 -25.96
CA ASN A 122 -27.37 -17.06 -25.08
C ASN A 122 -27.60 -16.44 -23.70
N PRO A 123 -28.55 -15.50 -23.54
CA PRO A 123 -28.75 -14.79 -22.29
C PRO A 123 -29.32 -15.73 -21.22
N THR A 124 -28.62 -15.87 -20.10
CA THR A 124 -29.04 -16.71 -18.97
C THR A 124 -29.71 -15.93 -17.83
N GLU A 125 -29.64 -14.60 -17.84
CA GLU A 125 -30.19 -13.71 -16.80
C GLU A 125 -31.28 -12.79 -17.37
N PRO A 126 -32.56 -13.03 -17.06
CA PRO A 126 -33.69 -12.22 -17.54
C PRO A 126 -33.62 -10.74 -17.13
N LEU A 127 -33.05 -10.41 -15.97
CA LEU A 127 -32.99 -9.02 -15.46
C LEU A 127 -32.03 -8.11 -16.25
N LEU A 128 -31.15 -8.70 -17.06
CA LEU A 128 -30.23 -8.00 -17.97
C LEU A 128 -30.83 -7.74 -19.35
N LEU A 129 -32.08 -8.15 -19.60
CA LEU A 129 -32.78 -7.93 -20.86
C LEU A 129 -33.70 -6.71 -20.76
N GLU A 130 -33.86 -5.95 -21.85
CA GLU A 130 -34.88 -4.91 -21.95
C GLU A 130 -36.27 -5.57 -21.86
N THR A 131 -36.99 -5.37 -20.76
CA THR A 131 -38.34 -5.92 -20.58
C THR A 131 -39.35 -5.02 -21.29
N SER A 132 -39.93 -5.49 -22.39
CA SER A 132 -41.32 -5.16 -22.73
C SER A 132 -42.20 -5.76 -21.64
N GLU A 133 -43.06 -4.93 -21.05
CA GLU A 133 -43.93 -5.22 -19.90
C GLU A 133 -44.52 -6.65 -19.90
N GLU A 134 -44.40 -7.36 -18.77
CA GLU A 134 -45.55 -7.87 -17.99
C GLU A 134 -45.12 -8.67 -16.75
N ARG A 135 -46.02 -8.66 -15.77
CA ARG A 135 -45.93 -9.22 -14.41
C ARG A 135 -45.74 -10.73 -14.39
N THR A 136 -45.15 -11.28 -13.31
CA THR A 136 -45.85 -12.07 -12.25
C THR A 136 -44.83 -12.73 -11.31
N GLU A 137 -44.80 -12.22 -10.07
CA GLU A 137 -44.85 -12.92 -8.76
C GLU A 137 -44.55 -14.44 -8.57
N VAL A 138 -43.79 -14.71 -7.49
CA VAL A 138 -44.05 -15.67 -6.37
C VAL A 138 -43.12 -16.92 -6.16
N SER A 139 -42.40 -16.85 -5.01
CA SER A 139 -42.19 -17.81 -3.89
C SER A 139 -41.21 -19.01 -3.86
N THR A 140 -40.18 -18.82 -3.00
CA THR A 140 -39.72 -19.57 -1.79
C THR A 140 -39.88 -21.09 -1.54
N THR A 141 -38.78 -21.62 -0.94
CA THR A 141 -38.60 -22.69 0.10
C THR A 141 -38.66 -24.18 -0.26
N SER A 142 -37.59 -24.96 0.01
CA SER A 142 -37.36 -25.75 1.26
C SER A 142 -36.26 -26.83 1.13
N GLU A 143 -35.47 -26.99 2.21
CA GLU A 143 -34.60 -28.14 2.58
C GLU A 143 -35.45 -29.36 3.00
N PRO A 144 -34.95 -30.62 3.04
CA PRO A 144 -34.40 -31.16 4.32
C PRO A 144 -33.38 -32.34 4.29
N ALA A 145 -32.58 -32.37 5.36
CA ALA A 145 -32.24 -33.45 6.33
C ALA A 145 -31.78 -34.89 5.96
N VAL A 146 -30.73 -35.28 6.69
CA VAL A 146 -30.04 -36.58 6.91
C VAL A 146 -30.84 -37.54 7.82
N PRO A 147 -30.57 -38.87 7.77
CA PRO A 147 -30.43 -39.64 9.02
C PRO A 147 -29.25 -40.65 9.08
N LYS A 148 -28.98 -41.11 10.32
CA LYS A 148 -27.81 -41.81 10.89
C LYS A 148 -27.90 -43.37 10.86
N ASN A 149 -26.73 -44.05 10.71
CA ASN A 149 -26.15 -45.27 11.37
C ASN A 149 -27.02 -46.50 11.77
N PRO A 150 -26.44 -47.64 12.26
CA PRO A 150 -25.16 -48.38 12.00
C PRO A 150 -25.34 -49.93 11.91
N GLN A 151 -24.27 -50.73 11.66
CA GLN A 151 -23.96 -52.09 12.21
C GLN A 151 -22.82 -52.77 11.38
N VAL A 152 -21.64 -53.11 11.91
CA VAL A 152 -21.18 -54.26 12.75
C VAL A 152 -21.30 -55.64 12.09
N ILE A 153 -20.17 -56.24 11.65
CA ILE A 153 -19.95 -57.69 11.50
C ILE A 153 -18.50 -58.08 11.87
N ARG A 154 -18.36 -59.26 12.48
CA ARG A 154 -17.20 -59.87 13.17
C ARG A 154 -16.29 -60.74 12.25
N ILE A 155 -14.96 -60.66 12.46
CA ILE A 155 -13.89 -61.69 12.69
C ILE A 155 -14.21 -63.17 12.27
N PRO A 156 -13.31 -63.99 11.62
CA PRO A 156 -12.14 -64.61 12.29
C PRO A 156 -10.84 -65.04 11.57
N LEU A 157 -9.79 -65.07 12.42
CA LEU A 157 -8.58 -65.90 12.64
C LEU A 157 -7.79 -66.59 11.49
N GLU A 158 -6.46 -66.43 11.56
CA GLU A 158 -5.36 -67.43 11.73
C GLU A 158 -4.04 -66.80 11.19
N GLY A 159 -2.82 -67.00 11.71
CA GLY A 159 -2.30 -67.95 12.68
C GLY A 159 -0.85 -67.60 13.11
N ASN A 160 -0.32 -68.48 13.96
CA ASN A 160 0.90 -68.43 14.78
C ASN A 160 2.23 -68.06 14.12
N THR A 161 3.20 -67.57 14.91
CA THR A 161 4.57 -68.13 15.05
C THR A 161 5.22 -67.66 16.36
N GLN A 162 5.85 -68.60 17.08
CA GLN A 162 6.59 -68.42 18.33
C GLN A 162 8.01 -67.90 18.07
N GLN A 163 8.57 -67.09 18.98
CA GLN A 163 10.02 -67.10 19.22
C GLN A 163 10.40 -66.58 20.62
N GLU A 164 11.47 -67.18 21.16
CA GLU A 164 11.86 -67.33 22.57
C GLU A 164 12.35 -66.06 23.28
N LEU A 165 12.22 -66.06 24.62
CA LEU A 165 12.86 -65.10 25.54
C LEU A 165 14.28 -65.56 25.92
N PRO A 166 15.29 -64.66 25.91
CA PRO A 166 16.54 -64.85 26.64
C PRO A 166 16.49 -64.19 28.04
N GLN A 167 17.09 -64.86 29.03
CA GLN A 167 17.25 -64.37 30.40
C GLN A 167 18.35 -63.29 30.50
N PRO A 168 18.18 -62.25 31.35
CA PRO A 168 19.18 -61.21 31.53
C PRO A 168 20.19 -61.55 32.63
N THR A 169 21.47 -61.58 32.26
CA THR A 169 22.62 -61.47 33.16
C THR A 169 22.70 -60.03 33.72
N PHE A 170 22.68 -59.89 35.05
CA PHE A 170 22.80 -58.61 35.74
C PHE A 170 24.25 -58.12 35.76
N GLU A 171 24.59 -57.22 34.84
CA GLU A 171 25.74 -56.29 34.95
C GLU A 171 25.30 -55.00 35.68
N PRO A 172 26.19 -54.32 36.43
CA PRO A 172 25.80 -53.25 37.33
C PRO A 172 25.33 -52.00 36.55
N LYS A 173 24.02 -51.76 36.55
CA LYS A 173 23.30 -50.64 35.90
C LYS A 173 23.94 -49.24 36.13
N TRP A 174 24.73 -49.08 37.18
CA TRP A 174 25.43 -47.83 37.52
C TRP A 174 26.46 -47.39 36.46
N LYS A 175 27.25 -48.33 35.88
CA LYS A 175 28.30 -47.97 34.90
C LYS A 175 27.70 -47.54 33.56
N GLN A 176 26.58 -48.15 33.16
CA GLN A 176 25.90 -47.85 31.91
C GLN A 176 25.07 -46.54 32.01
N GLN A 177 24.41 -46.30 33.15
CA GLN A 177 23.74 -45.02 33.43
C GLN A 177 24.72 -43.84 33.50
N ARG A 178 25.92 -44.03 34.07
CA ARG A 178 26.98 -43.00 34.05
C ARG A 178 27.46 -42.67 32.63
N LYS A 179 27.63 -43.66 31.76
CA LYS A 179 28.04 -43.41 30.36
C LYS A 179 26.97 -42.66 29.56
N VAL A 180 25.69 -42.99 29.75
CA VAL A 180 24.56 -42.28 29.12
C VAL A 180 24.46 -40.84 29.64
N LEU A 181 24.62 -40.63 30.95
CA LEU A 181 24.62 -39.28 31.53
C LEU A 181 25.80 -38.44 31.03
N LEU A 182 27.00 -39.03 30.96
CA LEU A 182 28.20 -38.33 30.48
C LEU A 182 28.08 -37.94 29.00
N THR A 183 27.56 -38.85 28.17
CA THR A 183 27.31 -38.58 26.75
C THR A 183 26.23 -37.52 26.55
N ALA A 184 25.12 -37.59 27.30
CA ALA A 184 24.09 -36.55 27.29
C ALA A 184 24.65 -35.18 27.72
N LEU A 185 25.48 -35.13 28.77
CA LEU A 185 26.13 -33.90 29.23
C LEU A 185 27.08 -33.34 28.16
N THR A 186 27.90 -34.18 27.53
CA THR A 186 28.80 -33.72 26.45
C THR A 186 28.02 -33.19 25.25
N THR A 187 26.89 -33.82 24.88
CA THR A 187 26.02 -33.33 23.81
C THR A 187 25.39 -31.99 24.19
N CYS A 188 24.90 -31.83 25.42
CA CYS A 188 24.38 -30.55 25.91
C CYS A 188 25.44 -29.45 25.88
N VAL A 189 26.67 -29.74 26.30
CA VAL A 189 27.79 -28.78 26.25
C VAL A 189 28.13 -28.42 24.80
N ALA A 190 28.16 -29.39 23.88
CA ALA A 190 28.42 -29.15 22.47
C ALA A 190 27.33 -28.29 21.82
N VAL A 191 26.05 -28.55 22.12
CA VAL A 191 24.91 -27.74 21.65
C VAL A 191 24.99 -26.33 22.22
N LEU A 192 25.30 -26.18 23.51
CA LEU A 192 25.45 -24.88 24.15
C LEU A 192 26.62 -24.09 23.55
N ALA A 193 27.77 -24.73 23.34
CA ALA A 193 28.93 -24.12 22.69
C ALA A 193 28.61 -23.71 21.24
N GLY A 194 27.89 -24.55 20.50
CA GLY A 194 27.40 -24.24 19.15
C GLY A 194 26.44 -23.05 19.14
N PHE A 195 25.51 -22.99 20.08
CA PHE A 195 24.58 -21.86 20.23
C PHE A 195 25.31 -20.56 20.56
N ILE A 196 26.29 -20.61 21.47
CA ILE A 196 27.13 -19.46 21.83
C ILE A 196 27.92 -18.98 20.61
N ALA A 197 28.60 -19.89 19.89
CA ALA A 197 29.35 -19.57 18.69
C ALA A 197 28.46 -18.97 17.60
N TYR A 198 27.28 -19.53 17.37
CA TYR A 198 26.28 -18.99 16.44
C TYR A 198 25.81 -17.59 16.83
N HIS A 199 25.54 -17.36 18.12
CA HIS A 199 25.16 -16.05 18.63
C HIS A 199 26.28 -15.00 18.45
N PHE A 200 27.54 -15.36 18.69
CA PHE A 200 28.68 -14.48 18.43
C PHE A 200 28.86 -14.18 16.94
N TYR A 201 28.67 -15.19 16.08
CA TYR A 201 28.70 -15.02 14.63
C TYR A 201 27.61 -14.05 14.15
N GLN A 202 26.36 -14.26 14.57
CA GLN A 202 25.23 -13.39 14.24
C GLN A 202 25.46 -11.95 14.74
N LYS A 203 26.00 -11.79 15.96
CA LYS A 203 26.34 -10.47 16.49
C LYS A 203 27.40 -9.76 15.64
N LYS A 204 28.41 -10.49 15.16
CA LYS A 204 29.47 -9.94 14.30
C LYS A 204 28.92 -9.50 12.95
N GLU A 205 28.11 -10.35 12.31
CA GLU A 205 27.43 -10.03 11.05
C GLU A 205 26.52 -8.82 11.20
N TRP A 206 25.72 -8.76 12.26
CA TRP A 206 24.85 -7.61 12.52
C TRP A 206 25.64 -6.31 12.79
N THR A 207 26.76 -6.41 13.51
CA THR A 207 27.65 -5.26 13.74
C THR A 207 28.25 -4.76 12.42
N ARG A 208 28.61 -5.69 11.52
CA ARG A 208 29.10 -5.35 10.18
C ARG A 208 28.02 -4.66 9.36
N VAL A 209 26.80 -5.20 9.30
CA VAL A 209 25.67 -4.57 8.59
C VAL A 209 25.41 -3.16 9.12
N LYS A 210 25.36 -2.99 10.46
CA LYS A 210 25.18 -1.67 11.05
C LYS A 210 26.24 -0.66 10.64
N ARG A 211 27.50 -1.07 10.61
CA ARG A 211 28.62 -0.23 10.20
C ARG A 211 28.58 0.08 8.69
N ASP A 212 28.41 -0.96 7.86
CA ASP A 212 28.50 -0.83 6.40
C ASP A 212 27.34 0.01 5.82
N PHE A 213 26.17 -0.02 6.47
CA PHE A 213 24.99 0.78 6.08
C PHE A 213 24.75 2.02 6.96
N ASN A 214 25.66 2.36 7.88
CA ASN A 214 25.49 3.44 8.86
C ASN A 214 24.11 3.41 9.55
N ILE A 215 23.70 2.26 10.06
CA ILE A 215 22.43 2.10 10.78
C ILE A 215 22.64 2.58 12.21
N LEU A 216 21.88 3.59 12.62
CA LEU A 216 21.98 4.22 13.94
C LEU A 216 23.41 4.70 14.26
N PRO A 217 24.02 5.56 13.42
CA PRO A 217 25.41 5.96 13.57
C PRO A 217 25.61 6.93 14.75
N TYR A 218 24.53 7.57 15.20
CA TYR A 218 24.52 8.53 16.29
C TYR A 218 23.42 8.19 17.30
N THR A 219 23.71 8.39 18.59
CA THR A 219 22.75 8.20 19.68
C THR A 219 22.24 9.57 20.14
N PRO A 220 20.97 9.92 19.85
CA PRO A 220 20.46 11.26 20.13
C PRO A 220 20.22 11.51 21.62
N THR A 221 20.34 12.78 22.03
CA THR A 221 19.97 13.21 23.38
C THR A 221 18.45 13.26 23.56
N LYS A 222 17.97 13.40 24.80
CA LYS A 222 16.54 13.54 25.08
C LYS A 222 15.94 14.79 24.43
N GLU A 223 16.72 15.86 24.36
CA GLU A 223 16.34 17.13 23.74
C GLU A 223 16.21 16.95 22.22
N GLU A 224 17.15 16.24 21.59
CA GLU A 224 17.12 15.91 20.16
C GLU A 224 15.94 14.99 19.81
N ILE A 225 15.63 14.02 20.68
CA ILE A 225 14.43 13.18 20.54
C ILE A 225 13.18 14.05 20.62
N ALA A 226 13.06 14.89 21.65
CA ALA A 226 11.91 15.78 21.84
C ALA A 226 11.78 16.86 20.76
N ALA A 227 12.87 17.18 20.05
CA ALA A 227 12.88 18.10 18.92
C ALA A 227 12.25 17.47 17.67
N VAL A 228 12.48 16.17 17.41
CA VAL A 228 11.97 15.48 16.21
C VAL A 228 10.64 14.77 16.46
N GLU A 229 10.46 14.13 17.61
CA GLU A 229 9.25 13.38 17.92
C GLU A 229 8.01 14.28 18.03
N GLY A 230 6.89 13.85 17.44
CA GLY A 230 5.62 14.56 17.48
C GLY A 230 4.94 14.70 16.12
N ILE A 231 4.02 15.66 16.04
CA ILE A 231 3.19 15.90 14.85
C ILE A 231 3.76 17.07 14.05
N TRP A 232 3.92 16.84 12.76
CA TRP A 232 4.47 17.81 11.82
C TRP A 232 3.53 18.05 10.64
N LEU A 233 3.52 19.29 10.17
CA LEU A 233 2.96 19.69 8.90
C LEU A 233 4.09 19.86 7.89
N ALA A 234 4.14 19.00 6.89
CA ALA A 234 5.14 19.04 5.83
C ALA A 234 4.54 19.62 4.55
N TYR A 235 5.07 20.76 4.14
CA TYR A 235 4.74 21.40 2.87
C TYR A 235 5.74 20.96 1.81
N THR A 236 5.19 20.47 0.71
CA THR A 236 5.97 20.04 -0.45
C THR A 236 5.46 20.79 -1.65
N GLY A 237 6.38 21.41 -2.41
CA GLY A 237 6.07 21.88 -3.76
C GLY A 237 5.50 20.71 -4.55
N SER A 238 4.59 20.96 -5.48
CA SER A 238 3.87 19.91 -6.22
C SER A 238 4.36 19.78 -7.66
N PRO A 239 5.62 19.39 -7.91
CA PRO A 239 5.93 18.70 -9.16
C PRO A 239 5.24 17.31 -9.21
N GLN A 240 4.62 16.87 -8.10
CA GLN A 240 3.66 15.76 -8.02
C GLN A 240 2.37 16.02 -8.78
N ALA A 241 2.07 17.28 -9.09
CA ALA A 241 1.03 17.62 -10.05
C ALA A 241 1.53 17.22 -11.45
N ARG A 242 0.68 16.47 -12.17
CA ARG A 242 0.96 16.00 -13.54
C ARG A 242 1.54 17.15 -14.37
N THR A 243 2.45 16.85 -15.30
CA THR A 243 2.95 17.81 -16.31
C THR A 243 1.85 18.64 -16.97
N SER A 244 0.65 18.07 -17.12
CA SER A 244 -0.53 18.73 -17.67
C SER A 244 -1.25 19.72 -16.73
N GLN A 245 -0.90 19.79 -15.44
CA GLN A 245 -1.57 20.69 -14.50
C GLN A 245 -1.01 22.12 -14.63
N PRO A 246 -1.87 23.13 -14.83
CA PRO A 246 -1.42 24.50 -14.95
C PRO A 246 -0.85 24.96 -13.61
N TYR A 247 0.24 25.73 -13.66
CA TYR A 247 0.93 26.26 -12.48
C TYR A 247 1.39 25.20 -11.47
N ARG A 248 1.71 23.99 -11.93
CA ARG A 248 2.14 22.88 -11.05
C ARG A 248 3.21 23.25 -10.04
N TYR A 249 4.14 24.15 -10.41
CA TYR A 249 5.21 24.60 -9.54
C TYR A 249 4.79 25.58 -8.44
N HIS A 250 3.58 26.16 -8.56
CA HIS A 250 2.94 27.02 -7.57
C HIS A 250 1.81 26.30 -6.83
N VAL A 251 1.76 24.98 -6.96
CA VAL A 251 0.86 24.14 -6.18
C VAL A 251 1.68 23.52 -5.06
N VAL A 252 1.14 23.54 -3.85
CA VAL A 252 1.70 22.84 -2.70
C VAL A 252 0.72 21.82 -2.16
N VAL A 253 1.27 20.79 -1.53
CA VAL A 253 0.48 19.78 -0.83
C VAL A 253 0.91 19.76 0.64
N PRO A 254 0.04 20.16 1.58
CA PRO A 254 0.28 19.94 2.99
C PRO A 254 0.11 18.45 3.31
N ASN A 255 1.03 17.91 4.11
CA ASN A 255 1.02 16.54 4.60
C ASN A 255 1.12 16.57 6.13
N ILE A 256 0.46 15.63 6.80
CA ILE A 256 0.63 15.43 8.24
C ILE A 256 1.57 14.27 8.47
N ILE A 257 2.53 14.45 9.37
CA ILE A 257 3.49 13.41 9.73
C ILE A 257 3.41 13.17 11.23
N ASP A 258 3.14 11.92 11.60
CA ASP A 258 3.21 11.42 12.97
C ASP A 258 4.55 10.71 13.17
N VAL A 259 5.43 11.29 13.99
CA VAL A 259 6.79 10.80 14.23
C VAL A 259 6.91 10.28 15.65
N LYS A 260 7.36 9.04 15.81
CA LYS A 260 7.50 8.35 17.11
C LYS A 260 8.91 7.81 17.28
N TYR A 261 9.50 7.98 18.45
CA TYR A 261 10.82 7.46 18.75
C TYR A 261 10.73 6.10 19.45
N GLU A 262 11.25 5.06 18.81
CA GLU A 262 11.24 3.69 19.34
C GLU A 262 12.54 2.97 18.93
N HIS A 263 13.09 2.14 19.83
CA HIS A 263 14.25 1.28 19.54
C HIS A 263 15.52 2.00 19.00
N GLY A 264 15.68 3.29 19.29
CA GLY A 264 16.87 4.08 18.90
C GLY A 264 16.73 4.88 17.60
N TYR A 265 15.60 4.77 16.88
CA TYR A 265 15.29 5.55 15.68
C TYR A 265 13.86 6.09 15.75
N PHE A 266 13.49 6.91 14.77
CA PHE A 266 12.13 7.37 14.62
C PHE A 266 11.42 6.56 13.55
N THR A 267 10.19 6.15 13.81
CA THR A 267 9.27 5.70 12.78
C THR A 267 8.27 6.80 12.50
N PHE A 268 7.72 6.82 11.29
CA PHE A 268 6.65 7.77 11.01
C PHE A 268 5.66 7.28 9.97
N LYS A 269 4.46 7.85 10.05
CA LYS A 269 3.47 7.81 9.00
C LYS A 269 3.21 9.21 8.49
N ARG A 270 3.32 9.39 7.18
CA ARG A 270 3.05 10.65 6.49
C ARG A 270 1.77 10.52 5.68
N TYR A 271 0.76 11.25 6.09
CA TYR A 271 -0.54 11.34 5.45
C TYR A 271 -0.51 12.41 4.37
N GLY A 272 -0.70 11.99 3.12
CA GLY A 272 -0.77 12.88 1.97
C GLY A 272 -2.18 12.97 1.40
N ALA A 273 -2.44 14.00 0.59
CA ALA A 273 -3.74 14.21 -0.05
C ALA A 273 -4.14 13.04 -0.96
N SER A 274 -3.17 12.43 -1.66
CA SER A 274 -3.42 11.34 -2.62
C SER A 274 -2.99 9.97 -2.09
N PHE A 275 -1.79 9.89 -1.54
CA PHE A 275 -1.15 8.66 -1.08
C PHE A 275 -0.41 8.90 0.23
N ASP A 276 -0.23 7.83 1.00
CA ASP A 276 0.43 7.88 2.29
C ASP A 276 1.80 7.21 2.21
N HIS A 277 2.74 7.79 2.94
CA HIS A 277 4.10 7.28 3.09
C HIS A 277 4.27 6.67 4.48
N THR A 278 5.10 5.64 4.56
CA THR A 278 5.65 5.13 5.82
C THR A 278 7.16 5.15 5.73
N GLY A 279 7.84 5.14 6.86
CA GLY A 279 9.29 5.24 6.87
C GLY A 279 9.91 5.37 8.24
N TYR A 280 11.20 5.68 8.23
CA TYR A 280 11.99 5.91 9.41
C TYR A 280 12.88 7.16 9.27
N MET A 281 13.26 7.71 10.41
CA MET A 281 14.27 8.77 10.51
C MET A 281 15.35 8.35 11.48
N GLN A 282 16.58 8.75 11.23
CA GLN A 282 17.67 8.60 12.19
C GLN A 282 18.53 9.85 12.20
N TYR A 283 19.15 10.13 13.34
CA TYR A 283 20.19 11.14 13.38
C TYR A 283 21.46 10.57 12.76
N GLU A 284 22.06 11.35 11.85
CA GLU A 284 23.36 11.06 11.25
C GLU A 284 24.49 11.73 12.06
N ALA A 285 24.19 12.89 12.64
CA ALA A 285 25.08 13.71 13.48
C ALA A 285 24.21 14.68 14.30
N PRO A 286 24.79 15.45 15.26
CA PRO A 286 24.04 16.45 16.01
C PRO A 286 23.28 17.42 15.10
N GLY A 287 21.96 17.49 15.28
CA GLY A 287 21.08 18.34 14.46
C GLY A 287 20.89 17.92 12.98
N LEU A 288 21.46 16.79 12.52
CA LEU A 288 21.31 16.29 11.15
C LEU A 288 20.51 14.99 11.15
N VAL A 289 19.36 14.99 10.48
CA VAL A 289 18.42 13.87 10.44
C VAL A 289 18.25 13.39 9.00
N SER A 290 18.45 12.10 8.77
CA SER A 290 18.05 11.45 7.52
C SER A 290 16.61 10.94 7.64
N ILE A 291 15.85 11.08 6.55
CA ILE A 291 14.45 10.70 6.47
C ILE A 291 14.29 9.77 5.26
N HIS A 292 13.99 8.51 5.53
CA HIS A 292 13.68 7.52 4.51
C HIS A 292 12.18 7.24 4.51
N SER A 293 11.55 7.35 3.34
CA SER A 293 10.13 7.00 3.19
C SER A 293 9.84 6.32 1.88
N PHE A 294 8.71 5.64 1.83
CA PHE A 294 8.21 4.95 0.66
C PHE A 294 6.68 4.86 0.76
N LEU A 295 6.03 4.59 -0.36
CA LEU A 295 4.57 4.41 -0.39
C LEU A 295 4.19 3.14 0.34
N MET A 296 3.09 3.22 1.09
CA MET A 296 2.56 2.07 1.81
C MET A 296 1.88 1.11 0.82
N SER A 297 2.62 0.09 0.37
CA SER A 297 2.08 -0.99 -0.49
C SER A 297 1.42 -2.09 0.35
N ARG A 298 0.38 -2.73 -0.20
CA ARG A 298 -0.31 -3.87 0.44
C ARG A 298 0.54 -5.15 0.43
N THR A 299 1.47 -5.26 -0.51
CA THR A 299 2.35 -6.43 -0.68
C THR A 299 3.62 -6.37 0.17
N GLY A 300 3.84 -5.26 0.87
CA GLY A 300 5.09 -4.98 1.58
C GLY A 300 6.26 -4.57 0.68
N ALA A 301 6.04 -4.46 -0.64
CA ALA A 301 7.05 -3.95 -1.57
C ALA A 301 7.31 -2.46 -1.34
N ILE A 302 8.57 -2.05 -1.51
CA ILE A 302 8.96 -0.64 -1.46
C ILE A 302 8.59 0.00 -2.80
N GLU A 303 7.66 0.95 -2.75
CA GLU A 303 7.24 1.73 -3.92
C GLU A 303 7.63 3.19 -3.76
N SER A 304 8.14 3.79 -4.83
CA SER A 304 8.56 5.21 -4.89
C SER A 304 9.42 5.64 -3.68
N PRO A 305 10.57 4.99 -3.45
CA PRO A 305 11.43 5.33 -2.33
C PRO A 305 11.89 6.78 -2.43
N ARG A 306 12.01 7.39 -1.26
CA ARG A 306 12.39 8.78 -1.09
C ARG A 306 13.39 8.88 0.04
N HIS A 307 14.44 9.65 -0.21
CA HIS A 307 15.46 9.98 0.79
C HIS A 307 15.52 11.49 0.97
N SER A 308 15.61 11.93 2.22
CA SER A 308 15.62 13.35 2.57
C SER A 308 16.64 13.63 3.67
N LEU A 309 17.23 14.81 3.63
CA LEU A 309 18.09 15.33 4.69
C LEU A 309 17.42 16.56 5.31
N MET A 310 17.29 16.52 6.63
CA MET A 310 16.71 17.58 7.44
C MET A 310 17.77 18.09 8.41
N ARG A 311 17.91 19.41 8.46
CA ARG A 311 18.73 20.09 9.48
C ARG A 311 17.82 20.71 10.53
N MET A 312 18.00 20.27 11.76
CA MET A 312 17.29 20.76 12.94
C MET A 312 18.07 21.91 13.56
N GLU A 313 17.50 23.10 13.50
CA GLU A 313 18.06 24.26 14.20
C GLU A 313 17.51 24.31 15.63
N PRO A 314 18.37 24.62 16.64
CA PRO A 314 17.93 24.78 18.01
C PRO A 314 16.78 25.78 18.13
N ASN A 315 15.72 25.41 18.87
CA ASN A 315 14.53 26.24 19.10
C ASN A 315 13.70 26.59 17.85
N SER A 316 13.98 26.01 16.69
CA SER A 316 13.15 26.21 15.50
C SER A 316 11.98 25.24 15.48
N THR A 317 10.77 25.75 15.25
CA THR A 317 9.59 24.94 14.92
C THR A 317 9.51 24.61 13.43
N LYS A 318 10.42 25.16 12.61
CA LYS A 318 10.48 24.92 11.17
C LYS A 318 11.82 24.29 10.78
N ALA A 319 11.78 23.36 9.83
CA ALA A 319 12.97 22.76 9.25
C ALA A 319 12.86 22.75 7.73
N ASN A 320 13.94 23.17 7.08
CA ASN A 320 14.10 23.00 5.65
C ASN A 320 14.66 21.60 5.38
N VAL A 321 14.04 20.91 4.43
CA VAL A 321 14.39 19.54 4.07
C VAL A 321 14.68 19.49 2.58
N ILE A 322 15.77 18.83 2.20
CA ILE A 322 16.09 18.53 0.80
C ILE A 322 15.85 17.06 0.56
N SER A 323 15.10 16.73 -0.49
CA SER A 323 14.67 15.38 -0.78
C SER A 323 14.93 14.99 -2.23
N ALA A 324 15.36 13.75 -2.45
CA ALA A 324 15.25 13.08 -3.73
C ALA A 324 13.94 12.28 -3.73
N SER A 325 13.00 12.64 -4.60
CA SER A 325 11.67 12.05 -4.68
C SER A 325 11.23 11.83 -6.12
N TRP A 326 10.06 11.25 -6.31
CA TRP A 326 9.43 11.07 -7.62
C TRP A 326 8.47 12.22 -7.90
N ASN A 327 8.35 12.60 -9.17
CA ASN A 327 7.33 13.55 -9.60
C ASN A 327 5.94 12.89 -9.78
N TYR A 328 5.82 11.56 -9.61
CA TYR A 328 4.56 10.81 -9.69
C TYR A 328 3.75 11.06 -10.96
N ASP A 329 4.43 11.37 -12.07
CA ASP A 329 3.79 11.41 -13.39
C ASP A 329 3.60 9.98 -13.94
N VAL A 330 3.00 9.85 -15.12
CA VAL A 330 2.69 8.56 -15.73
C VAL A 330 3.76 8.10 -16.72
N GLY A 331 4.09 6.81 -16.69
CA GLY A 331 4.99 6.17 -17.64
C GLY A 331 6.39 6.79 -17.65
N ALA A 332 6.90 7.10 -18.84
CA ALA A 332 8.25 7.67 -19.03
C ALA A 332 8.44 9.07 -18.42
N TYR A 333 7.35 9.74 -18.03
CA TYR A 333 7.40 11.04 -17.37
C TYR A 333 7.58 10.93 -15.86
N ASN A 334 7.43 9.72 -15.28
CA ASN A 334 7.73 9.49 -13.87
C ASN A 334 9.24 9.56 -13.66
N GLN A 335 9.72 10.70 -13.16
CA GLN A 335 11.14 11.00 -13.04
C GLN A 335 11.49 11.32 -11.60
N ILE A 336 12.73 10.96 -11.24
CA ILE A 336 13.33 11.41 -10.00
C ILE A 336 13.59 12.91 -10.10
N ILE A 337 13.34 13.60 -8.99
CA ILE A 337 13.50 15.03 -8.84
C ILE A 337 14.11 15.33 -7.47
N GLY A 338 14.95 16.35 -7.41
CA GLY A 338 15.30 17.03 -6.17
C GLY A 338 14.20 18.02 -5.80
N ILE A 339 13.76 18.04 -4.55
CA ILE A 339 12.76 18.97 -4.05
C ILE A 339 13.17 19.53 -2.69
N ARG A 340 12.83 20.79 -2.44
CA ARG A 340 12.80 21.35 -1.09
C ARG A 340 11.43 21.16 -0.48
N GLU A 341 11.43 20.89 0.82
CA GLU A 341 10.25 20.85 1.65
C GLU A 341 10.45 21.67 2.91
N VAL A 342 9.33 22.11 3.47
CA VAL A 342 9.32 22.86 4.73
C VAL A 342 8.46 22.11 5.72
N TYR A 343 9.08 21.68 6.81
CA TYR A 343 8.46 20.95 7.89
C TYR A 343 8.19 21.91 9.04
N SER A 344 6.96 21.94 9.54
CA SER A 344 6.54 22.79 10.66
C SER A 344 5.99 21.91 11.77
N LYS A 345 6.63 21.92 12.94
CA LYS A 345 6.17 21.15 14.10
C LYS A 345 4.93 21.79 14.68
N VAL A 346 3.83 21.04 14.75
CA VAL A 346 2.53 21.53 15.23
C VAL A 346 2.19 21.01 16.63
N GLY A 347 2.90 19.98 17.11
CA GLY A 347 2.85 19.59 18.51
C GLY A 347 3.50 18.24 18.80
N LYS A 348 3.11 17.67 19.95
CA LYS A 348 3.65 16.43 20.51
C LYS A 348 2.50 15.52 20.94
N GLY A 349 2.73 14.22 20.87
CA GLY A 349 1.79 13.20 21.35
C GLY A 349 0.42 13.22 20.67
N GLY A 350 -0.54 12.56 21.32
CA GLY A 350 -1.91 12.41 20.81
C GLY A 350 -2.07 11.27 19.79
N ALA A 351 -3.27 11.16 19.24
CA ALA A 351 -3.65 10.15 18.27
C ALA A 351 -4.06 10.78 16.95
N ILE A 352 -3.50 10.27 15.85
CA ILE A 352 -3.88 10.66 14.49
C ILE A 352 -4.86 9.65 13.92
N LYS A 353 -5.97 10.15 13.36
CA LYS A 353 -6.97 9.33 12.66
C LYS A 353 -7.34 9.95 11.33
N GLU A 354 -7.34 9.13 10.28
CA GLU A 354 -7.93 9.53 9.00
C GLU A 354 -9.45 9.46 9.10
N ILE A 355 -10.12 10.57 8.78
CA ILE A 355 -11.56 10.64 8.70
C ILE A 355 -11.98 10.33 7.28
N MET A 356 -12.67 9.21 7.15
CA MET A 356 -13.18 8.71 5.89
C MET A 356 -14.72 8.76 5.90
N ASN A 357 -15.32 8.86 4.72
CA ASN A 357 -16.76 8.64 4.50
C ASN A 357 -17.69 9.66 5.21
N THR A 358 -17.27 10.92 5.31
CA THR A 358 -18.14 12.02 5.76
C THR A 358 -18.61 12.86 4.57
N LEU A 359 -19.76 13.53 4.72
CA LEU A 359 -20.24 14.51 3.72
C LEU A 359 -19.17 15.59 3.44
N GLU A 360 -18.44 15.97 4.48
CA GLU A 360 -17.35 16.93 4.42
C GLU A 360 -16.19 16.46 3.54
N ASN A 361 -15.78 15.19 3.66
CA ASN A 361 -14.75 14.58 2.82
C ASN A 361 -15.13 14.62 1.32
N GLY A 362 -16.39 14.30 1.01
CA GLY A 362 -16.93 14.35 -0.36
C GLY A 362 -17.09 15.77 -0.90
N SER A 363 -17.44 16.73 -0.04
CA SER A 363 -17.64 18.13 -0.43
C SER A 363 -16.31 18.86 -0.67
N CYS A 364 -15.30 18.64 0.19
CA CYS A 364 -14.03 19.35 0.11
C CYS A 364 -13.08 18.80 -0.95
N ASN A 365 -13.34 17.60 -1.49
CA ASN A 365 -12.40 16.82 -2.33
C ASN A 365 -11.00 16.74 -1.71
N CYS A 366 -10.94 16.45 -0.40
CA CYS A 366 -9.72 16.49 0.39
C CYS A 366 -9.64 15.30 1.36
N LYS A 367 -8.42 14.89 1.73
CA LYS A 367 -8.24 13.94 2.83
C LYS A 367 -8.30 14.71 4.15
N ILE A 368 -9.13 14.25 5.09
CA ILE A 368 -9.28 14.87 6.40
C ILE A 368 -8.54 14.01 7.43
N ILE A 369 -7.62 14.62 8.17
CA ILE A 369 -6.88 13.99 9.26
C ILE A 369 -7.22 14.68 10.57
N GLU A 370 -7.70 13.93 11.55
CA GLU A 370 -7.93 14.42 12.91
C GLU A 370 -6.75 14.08 13.81
N TRP A 371 -6.33 15.06 14.59
CA TRP A 371 -5.39 14.91 15.68
C TRP A 371 -6.11 15.15 17.00
N THR A 372 -6.29 14.08 17.76
CA THR A 372 -6.78 14.14 19.15
C THR A 372 -5.59 14.32 20.06
N LYS A 373 -5.47 15.52 20.65
CA LYS A 373 -4.45 15.85 21.64
C LYS A 373 -4.72 15.12 22.96
N GLU A 374 -3.73 15.08 23.85
CA GLU A 374 -3.85 14.46 25.18
C GLU A 374 -4.94 15.09 26.06
N ASP A 375 -5.27 16.37 25.82
CA ASP A 375 -6.38 17.08 26.47
C ASP A 375 -7.75 16.81 25.82
N ASN A 376 -7.85 15.78 24.97
CA ASN A 376 -9.01 15.41 24.16
C ASN A 376 -9.49 16.49 23.18
N LYS A 377 -8.74 17.58 22.98
CA LYS A 377 -9.05 18.54 21.91
C LYS A 377 -8.72 17.94 20.56
N VAL A 378 -9.68 18.02 19.65
CA VAL A 378 -9.53 17.53 18.28
C VAL A 378 -9.17 18.70 17.36
N HIS A 379 -8.19 18.49 16.50
CA HIS A 379 -7.83 19.42 15.44
C HIS A 379 -7.85 18.72 14.08
N SER A 380 -8.56 19.28 13.11
CA SER A 380 -8.75 18.69 11.80
C SER A 380 -7.87 19.37 10.75
N PHE A 381 -7.15 18.56 9.97
CA PHE A 381 -6.31 18.99 8.87
C PHE A 381 -6.93 18.56 7.55
N TYR A 382 -7.05 19.51 6.61
CA TYR A 382 -7.63 19.31 5.29
C TYR A 382 -6.52 19.24 4.24
N LEU A 383 -6.16 18.02 3.86
CA LEU A 383 -5.06 17.76 2.93
C LEU A 383 -5.57 17.76 1.50
N LYS A 384 -5.23 18.82 0.77
CA LYS A 384 -5.53 18.99 -0.67
C LYS A 384 -4.48 19.86 -1.33
N ASN A 385 -4.42 19.79 -2.65
CA ASN A 385 -3.60 20.70 -3.45
C ASN A 385 -4.09 22.14 -3.25
N GLN A 386 -3.16 23.04 -2.94
CA GLN A 386 -3.44 24.46 -2.70
C GLN A 386 -2.47 25.31 -3.51
N ARG A 387 -2.86 26.55 -3.81
CA ARG A 387 -1.96 27.52 -4.41
C ARG A 387 -0.99 28.03 -3.35
N LEU A 388 0.29 28.11 -3.70
CA LEU A 388 1.35 28.59 -2.82
C LEU A 388 1.02 29.99 -2.30
N GLU A 389 0.45 30.83 -3.15
CA GLU A 389 0.02 32.21 -2.84
C GLU A 389 -1.20 32.28 -1.94
N SER A 390 -1.97 31.20 -1.83
CA SER A 390 -3.14 31.13 -0.95
C SER A 390 -2.81 30.65 0.47
N LEU A 391 -1.57 30.26 0.73
CA LEU A 391 -1.16 29.83 2.06
C LEU A 391 -1.11 31.02 3.03
N PRO A 392 -1.55 30.83 4.29
CA PRO A 392 -1.47 31.89 5.31
C PRO A 392 -0.05 32.38 5.61
N ASP A 393 0.94 31.49 5.43
CA ASP A 393 2.34 31.77 5.72
C ASP A 393 3.08 32.18 4.45
N SER A 394 3.25 33.48 4.26
CA SER A 394 3.92 34.05 3.10
C SER A 394 5.40 33.67 2.99
N SER A 395 6.04 33.23 4.09
CA SER A 395 7.43 32.74 4.05
C SER A 395 7.57 31.43 3.27
N LEU A 396 6.50 30.66 3.11
CA LEU A 396 6.54 29.43 2.32
C LEU A 396 6.70 29.71 0.83
N ALA A 397 6.18 30.84 0.35
CA ALA A 397 6.25 31.22 -1.06
C ALA A 397 7.69 31.43 -1.55
N THR A 398 8.58 31.91 -0.68
CA THR A 398 10.00 32.09 -1.02
C THR A 398 10.79 30.80 -0.98
N LEU A 399 10.29 29.78 -0.27
CA LEU A 399 10.98 28.51 -0.06
C LEU A 399 10.55 27.40 -1.03
N LEU A 400 9.29 27.41 -1.48
CA LEU A 400 8.65 26.31 -2.21
C LEU A 400 8.25 26.67 -3.66
N ASN A 401 8.96 27.64 -4.26
CA ASN A 401 8.74 28.07 -5.64
C ASN A 401 9.45 27.17 -6.66
N GLU A 402 9.51 27.58 -7.93
CA GLU A 402 10.10 26.80 -9.03
C GLU A 402 11.58 26.49 -8.81
N SER A 403 12.31 27.36 -8.11
CA SER A 403 13.72 27.14 -7.76
C SER A 403 13.91 26.06 -6.68
N SER A 404 12.81 25.62 -6.06
CA SER A 404 12.81 24.57 -5.04
C SER A 404 12.73 23.17 -5.65
N ILE A 405 12.71 23.05 -6.98
CA ILE A 405 12.54 21.78 -7.71
C ILE A 405 13.64 21.65 -8.76
N ILE A 406 14.36 20.54 -8.73
CA ILE A 406 15.49 20.24 -9.61
C ILE A 406 15.18 18.92 -10.33
N PRO A 407 15.04 18.90 -11.67
CA PRO A 407 14.85 17.66 -12.41
C PRO A 407 16.16 16.83 -12.40
N ALA A 408 16.06 15.49 -12.34
CA ALA A 408 17.24 14.63 -12.40
C ALA A 408 18.02 14.78 -13.73
N THR A 409 17.32 15.04 -14.83
CA THR A 409 17.94 15.39 -16.11
C THR A 409 17.80 16.89 -16.32
N PRO A 410 18.91 17.65 -16.48
CA PRO A 410 18.87 19.06 -16.81
C PRO A 410 18.03 19.31 -18.07
N ARG A 411 17.24 20.39 -18.08
CA ARG A 411 16.48 20.84 -19.23
C ARG A 411 16.69 22.35 -19.41
N ASP A 412 16.72 22.80 -20.66
CA ASP A 412 16.84 24.23 -20.96
C ASP A 412 15.73 25.03 -20.24
N GLY A 413 16.11 26.12 -19.59
CA GLY A 413 15.19 26.96 -18.81
C GLY A 413 14.99 26.59 -17.34
N ILE A 414 15.56 25.49 -16.85
CA ILE A 414 15.67 25.16 -15.41
C ILE A 414 17.15 25.24 -15.03
N ILE A 415 17.66 26.47 -14.93
CA ILE A 415 19.07 26.74 -14.66
C ILE A 415 19.19 27.14 -13.18
N LEU A 416 19.91 26.34 -12.39
CA LEU A 416 20.65 26.88 -11.24
C LEU A 416 21.63 27.87 -11.87
N THR A 417 21.31 29.17 -11.82
CA THR A 417 22.05 30.24 -12.49
C THR A 417 23.54 29.95 -12.45
N SER A 418 24.17 29.90 -13.63
CA SER A 418 25.61 29.72 -13.75
C SER A 418 26.30 30.66 -12.78
N ASP A 419 27.15 30.11 -11.93
CA ASP A 419 28.12 30.88 -11.17
C ASP A 419 28.82 31.77 -12.20
N THR A 420 28.51 33.06 -12.19
CA THR A 420 29.19 34.00 -13.07
C THR A 420 30.54 34.21 -12.41
N GLY A 421 31.43 33.25 -12.67
CA GLY A 421 32.82 33.28 -12.24
C GLY A 421 33.39 34.63 -12.62
N ILE A 422 33.46 35.53 -11.64
CA ILE A 422 34.19 36.77 -11.76
C ILE A 422 35.64 36.33 -11.86
N THR A 423 36.13 36.34 -13.09
CA THR A 423 37.51 36.16 -13.47
C THR A 423 38.29 37.36 -12.93
N PHE A 424 39.31 37.10 -12.12
CA PHE A 424 40.31 38.10 -11.79
C PHE A 424 41.07 38.48 -13.06
N PRO A 425 41.20 39.77 -13.42
CA PRO A 425 42.14 40.17 -14.45
C PRO A 425 43.57 39.94 -13.92
N SER A 426 44.34 39.14 -14.66
CA SER A 426 45.79 39.06 -14.50
C SER A 426 46.43 40.30 -15.13
N ASN A 427 47.27 40.95 -14.33
CA ASN A 427 48.29 41.96 -14.60
C ASN A 427 48.29 42.70 -15.95
N SER A 428 48.27 44.03 -15.82
CA SER A 428 49.20 44.93 -16.53
C SER A 428 50.04 45.66 -15.50
#